data_AF-A0A6F8XQ78-F1
#
_entry.id   AF-A0A6F8XQ78-F1
#
_cell.length_a   1.000
_cell.length_b   1.000
_cell.length_c   1.000
_cell.angle_alpha   90.00
_cell.angle_beta   90.00
_cell.angle_gamma   90.00
#
_symmetry.space_group_name_H-M   'P 1'
#
loop_
_entity.id
_entity.type
_entity.pdbx_description
1 polymer ?
#
loop_
_entity_poly.entity_id
_entity_poly.type
_entity_poly.pdbx_seq_one_letter_code
_entity_poly.pdbx_strand_id
1 'polypeptide(L)' 'MPLYGVVARRGGLGEYNSMIHTVSERVEAILDAAGVRWFQLDARTPVEAWAPEIKRAWTYSRTTHRPVFTLVNLMGG' A
#
# COMPACT_ATOMS: atom_id res chain seq x y z
N MET A 1 4.36 -11.47 -14.63
CA MET A 1 3.81 -10.21 -15.20
C MET A 1 4.07 -9.10 -14.18
N PRO A 2 4.69 -7.97 -14.57
CA PRO A 2 4.91 -6.86 -13.64
C PRO A 2 3.57 -6.20 -13.30
N LEU A 3 3.10 -6.42 -12.07
CA LEU A 3 1.89 -5.82 -11.50
C LEU A 3 2.31 -4.83 -10.42
N TYR A 4 1.79 -3.61 -10.50
CA TYR A 4 1.92 -2.62 -9.45
C TYR A 4 0.53 -2.14 -9.04
N GLY A 5 0.22 -2.24 -7.74
CA GLY A 5 -1.05 -1.81 -7.19
C GLY A 5 -0.87 -0.78 -6.08
N VAL A 6 -1.68 0.27 -6.09
CA VAL A 6 -1.84 1.19 -4.96
C VAL A 6 -3.16 0.84 -4.28
N VAL A 7 -3.12 0.49 -3.00
CA VAL A 7 -4.24 -0.10 -2.28
C VAL A 7 -4.53 0.72 -1.04
N ALA A 8 -5.71 1.32 -0.97
CA ALA A 8 -6.19 1.96 0.26
C ALA A 8 -6.57 0.88 1.28
N ARG A 9 -6.00 0.94 2.49
CA ARG A 9 -6.22 -0.04 3.57
C ARG A 9 -7.39 0.30 4.48
N ARG A 10 -7.87 1.53 4.41
CA ARG A 10 -9.04 2.02 5.14
C ARG A 10 -9.72 3.10 4.30
N GLY A 11 -11.05 3.04 4.22
CA GLY A 11 -11.82 4.17 3.69
C GLY A 11 -11.74 5.39 4.61
N GLY A 12 -12.07 6.56 4.08
CA GLY A 12 -12.21 7.78 4.87
C GLY A 12 -13.33 7.71 5.92
N LEU A 13 -13.36 8.66 6.85
CA LEU A 13 -14.50 8.86 7.76
C LEU A 13 -15.80 9.00 6.94
N GLY A 14 -16.76 8.10 7.17
CA GLY A 14 -18.06 8.10 6.49
C GLY A 14 -18.17 7.20 5.25
N GLU A 15 -17.09 6.52 4.84
CA GLU A 15 -17.16 5.57 3.71
C GLU A 15 -17.61 4.17 4.16
N TYR A 16 -18.36 3.45 3.30
CA TYR A 16 -18.77 2.06 3.51
C TYR A 16 -17.56 1.12 3.76
N ASN A 17 -16.41 1.48 3.18
CA ASN A 17 -15.11 0.82 3.39
C ASN A 17 -14.45 1.13 4.75
N SER A 18 -15.13 1.85 5.65
CA SER A 18 -14.67 2.03 7.02
C SER A 18 -14.53 0.70 7.79
N MET A 19 -15.26 -0.35 7.38
CA MET A 19 -15.11 -1.73 7.87
C MET A 19 -13.95 -2.53 7.22
N ILE A 20 -13.34 -2.07 6.12
CA ILE A 20 -12.23 -2.78 5.46
C ILE A 20 -11.02 -2.94 6.38
N HIS A 21 -10.87 -2.08 7.39
CA HIS A 21 -9.77 -2.19 8.33
C HIS A 21 -9.73 -3.57 8.99
N THR A 22 -10.84 -4.11 9.53
CA THR A 22 -10.86 -5.41 10.24
C THR A 22 -10.47 -6.59 9.35
N VAL A 23 -10.68 -6.49 8.04
CA VAL A 23 -10.26 -7.51 7.06
C VAL A 23 -8.82 -7.27 6.59
N SER A 24 -8.37 -6.01 6.56
CA SER A 24 -7.08 -5.59 6.00
C SER A 24 -5.96 -5.44 7.03
N GLU A 25 -6.23 -5.60 8.34
CA GLU A 25 -5.21 -5.47 9.40
C GLU A 25 -4.03 -6.43 9.22
N ARG A 26 -4.26 -7.55 8.52
CA ARG A 26 -3.25 -8.60 8.31
C ARG A 26 -2.64 -8.60 6.91
N VAL A 27 -2.95 -7.60 6.07
CA VAL A 27 -2.53 -7.64 4.67
C VAL A 27 -1.00 -7.64 4.53
N GLU A 28 -0.26 -6.94 5.41
CA GLU A 28 1.21 -7.01 5.43
C GLU A 28 1.69 -8.45 5.62
N ALA A 29 1.18 -9.13 6.65
CA ALA A 29 1.58 -10.50 6.97
C ALA A 29 1.25 -11.49 5.85
N ILE A 30 0.12 -11.30 5.16
CA ILE A 30 -0.26 -12.11 4.00
C ILE A 30 0.70 -11.86 2.83
N LEU A 31 1.04 -10.60 2.54
CA LEU A 31 1.97 -10.25 1.47
C LEU A 31 3.39 -10.78 1.75
N ASP A 32 3.85 -10.67 3.00
CA ASP A 32 5.13 -11.22 3.43
C ASP A 32 5.16 -12.75 3.28
N ALA A 33 4.12 -13.45 3.72
CA ALA A 33 4.00 -14.90 3.56
C ALA A 33 3.94 -15.32 2.08
N ALA A 34 3.35 -14.50 1.21
CA ALA A 34 3.30 -14.71 -0.22
C ALA A 34 4.60 -14.31 -0.95
N GLY A 35 5.61 -13.78 -0.24
CA GLY A 35 6.85 -13.28 -0.83
C GLY A 35 6.65 -12.07 -1.75
N VAL A 36 5.56 -11.32 -1.55
CA VAL A 36 5.19 -10.14 -2.34
C VAL A 36 5.74 -8.90 -1.65
N ARG A 37 6.49 -8.09 -2.39
CA ARG A 37 7.05 -6.85 -1.84
C ARG A 37 5.96 -5.79 -1.70
N TRP A 38 5.98 -5.09 -0.57
CA TRP A 38 5.08 -3.96 -0.35
C TRP A 38 5.78 -2.75 0.29
N PHE A 39 5.14 -1.60 0.16
CA PHE A 39 5.53 -0.30 0.73
C PHE A 39 4.32 0.30 1.45
N GLN A 40 4.56 1.25 2.36
CA GLN A 40 3.48 1.90 3.11
C GLN A 40 3.57 3.42 3.02
N LEU A 41 2.40 4.03 2.82
CA LEU A 41 2.17 5.46 2.95
C LEU A 41 1.10 5.68 4.02
N ASP A 42 1.46 6.45 5.04
CA ASP A 42 0.57 6.81 6.14
C ASP A 42 0.96 8.19 6.70
N ALA A 43 0.34 8.58 7.82
CA ALA A 43 0.57 9.82 8.57
C ALA A 43 2.05 10.17 8.82
N ARG A 44 2.90 9.15 8.95
CA ARG A 44 4.32 9.29 9.30
C ARG A 44 5.16 9.65 8.08
N THR A 45 4.61 9.50 6.87
CA THR A 45 5.25 9.88 5.63
C THR A 45 4.73 11.26 5.19
N PRO A 46 5.58 12.30 5.12
CA PRO A 46 5.18 13.61 4.61
C PRO A 46 4.54 13.48 3.22
N VAL A 47 3.42 14.16 2.97
CA VAL A 47 2.65 14.05 1.73
C VAL A 47 3.51 14.31 0.49
N GLU A 48 4.48 15.21 0.59
CA GLU A 48 5.42 15.55 -0.50
C GLU A 48 6.29 14.36 -0.90
N ALA A 49 6.53 13.43 0.03
CA ALA A 49 7.31 12.22 -0.20
C ALA A 49 6.48 11.09 -0.84
N TRP A 50 5.15 11.18 -0.89
CA TRP A 50 4.30 10.09 -1.39
C TRP A 50 4.51 9.80 -2.87
N ALA A 51 4.57 10.84 -3.71
CA ALA A 51 4.78 10.67 -5.14
C ALA A 51 6.17 10.07 -5.48
N PRO A 52 7.29 10.52 -4.88
CA PRO A 52 8.58 9.84 -4.99
C PRO A 52 8.54 8.37 -4.59
N GLU A 53 7.87 8.04 -3.48
CA GLU A 53 7.73 6.67 -2.99
C GLU A 53 6.96 5.75 -3.95
N ILE A 54 5.84 6.24 -4.49
CA ILE A 54 5.06 5.52 -5.51
C ILE A 54 5.89 5.25 -6.76
N LYS A 55 6.66 6.24 -7.23
CA LYS A 55 7.55 6.06 -8.40
C LYS A 55 8.62 5.00 -8.12
N ARG A 56 9.23 5.02 -6.94
CA ARG A 56 10.23 4.03 -6.53
C ARG A 56 9.66 2.62 -6.50
N ALA A 57 8.48 2.44 -5.91
CA ALA A 57 7.80 1.14 -5.85
C ALA A 57 7.41 0.63 -7.25
N TRP A 58 6.90 1.51 -8.11
CA TRP A 58 6.63 1.18 -9.51
C TRP A 58 7.91 0.75 -10.23
N THR A 59 8.99 1.52 -10.15
CA THR A 59 10.28 1.18 -10.78
C THR A 59 10.77 -0.18 -10.31
N TYR A 60 10.69 -0.47 -9.00
CA TYR A 60 11.06 -1.78 -8.46
C TYR A 60 10.25 -2.92 -9.08
N SER A 61 8.93 -2.75 -9.26
CA SER A 61 8.08 -3.75 -9.91
C SER A 61 8.51 -4.03 -11.36
N ARG A 62 8.93 -2.99 -12.09
CA ARG A 62 9.39 -3.09 -13.47
C ARG A 62 10.76 -3.77 -13.56
N THR A 63 11.69 -3.38 -12.69
CA THR A 63 13.05 -3.96 -12.68
C THR A 63 13.02 -5.43 -12.30
N THR A 64 12.27 -5.79 -11.26
CA THR A 64 12.25 -7.16 -10.72
C THR A 64 11.27 -8.09 -11.41
N HIS A 65 10.36 -7.56 -12.24
CA HIS A 65 9.27 -8.33 -12.87
C HIS A 65 8.37 -9.05 -11.86
N ARG A 66 8.32 -8.56 -10.61
CA ARG A 66 7.51 -9.09 -9.50
C ARG A 66 6.30 -8.22 -9.20
N PRO A 67 5.23 -8.79 -8.63
CA PRO A 67 4.14 -7.99 -8.08
C PRO A 67 4.64 -7.13 -6.91
N VAL A 68 4.18 -5.88 -6.85
CA VAL A 68 4.50 -4.93 -5.78
C VAL A 68 3.25 -4.14 -5.41
N PHE A 69 3.03 -3.93 -4.12
CA PHE A 69 1.90 -3.14 -3.64
C PHE A 69 2.35 -1.95 -2.78
N THR A 70 1.73 -0.79 -2.96
CA THR A 70 1.84 0.34 -2.03
C THR A 70 0.54 0.42 -1.24
N LEU A 71 0.65 0.19 0.06
CA LEU A 71 -0.44 0.20 1.01
C LEU A 71 -0.61 1.61 1.56
N VAL A 72 -1.77 2.22 1.28
CA VAL A 72 -2.07 3.60 1.69
C VAL A 72 -3.03 3.55 2.87
N ASN A 73 -2.60 4.06 4.01
CA ASN A 73 -3.46 4.30 5.15
C ASN A 73 -3.79 5.80 5.24
N LEU A 74 -5.00 6.16 4.82
CA LEU A 74 -5.49 7.54 4.79
C LEU A 74 -5.97 8.03 6.16
N MET A 75 -6.16 7.13 7.13
CA MET A 75 -6.60 7.44 8.48
C MET A 75 -5.44 7.20 9.44
N GLY A 76 -4.67 8.25 9.66
CA GLY A 76 -3.61 8.30 10.64
C GLY A 76 -3.22 9.76 10.82
N GLY A 77 -3.41 10.23 12.03
CA GLY A 77 -3.17 11.56 12.57
C GLY A 77 -3.42 11.41 14.06
#